data_AF-A0A3N4PWA6-F1
#
_entry.id   AF-A0A3N4PWA6-F1
#
_cell.length_a   1.000
_cell.length_b   1.000
_cell.length_c   1.000
_cell.angle_alpha   90.00
_cell.angle_beta   90.00
_cell.angle_gamma   90.00
#
_symmetry.space_group_name_H-M   'P 1'
#
loop_
_entity.id
_entity.type
_entity.pdbx_description
1 polymer ?
#
loop_
_entity_poly.entity_id
_entity_poly.type
_entity_poly.pdbx_seq_one_letter_code
_entity_poly.pdbx_strand_id
1 'polypeptide(L)'
;MKANIEPELAIALNVFGRFFDVLGQPFSVLNAEGQHIYYNQENAELDECQRQAVLGKHMLSAFPSILAEDNEMLRALQYGEESIGHQKSYFTSSGKLIDYQHTTVPLFSSSGKIIGVIESGQDLSRYRKLQRNLSELNEKLFGEEKSEQREIICNSHSMRQVLDRASRLAASSVPVMVLGETGTGKELLASFIHDHSPRRHKPFIALNCGALPVTLIESTLFGTVKGGFTGAENTRGYLELANGGTLFLDELNAMPVAVQGKILRFLQEKTFWKVGGNKELKADIRIIAAMNESPYEMIRQKRLRADLFYRLEIGMVVIPPLRERKDEIIPLASHFMAKHQASSNREVYPFPAWVEKQLVEHDWPGNVRMLENVIVRSLILQKKTGPLEELIFNSETDVVSSFPTQPETEIKRSVEQAGAKRFNHSATLAEKLEAYERELLIEALKSAQGCVAKAARELRVSRGAVQYKVKKYGIAFTLEEKR
;
A
#
# COMPACT_ATOMS: atom_id res chain seq x y z
N MET A 1 17.84 30.60 -31.58
CA MET A 1 16.76 30.56 -32.59
C MET A 1 15.56 29.92 -31.92
N LYS A 2 14.43 30.61 -31.79
CA LYS A 2 13.20 29.96 -31.31
C LYS A 2 12.75 29.00 -32.42
N ALA A 3 12.59 27.72 -32.09
CA ALA A 3 12.05 26.74 -33.02
C ALA A 3 10.74 27.27 -33.60
N ASN A 4 10.53 27.08 -34.91
CA ASN A 4 9.26 27.43 -35.54
C ASN A 4 8.25 26.39 -35.06
N ILE A 5 7.40 26.76 -34.10
CA ILE A 5 6.39 25.85 -33.54
C ILE A 5 5.06 26.23 -34.17
N GLU A 6 4.39 25.24 -34.74
CA GLU A 6 3.05 25.41 -35.29
C GLU A 6 2.07 25.88 -34.18
N PRO A 7 1.22 26.90 -34.43
CA PRO A 7 0.34 27.48 -33.40
C PRO A 7 -0.58 26.50 -32.67
N GLU A 8 -1.23 25.55 -33.34
CA GLU A 8 -2.09 24.53 -32.72
C GLU A 8 -1.27 23.66 -31.76
N LEU A 9 -0.07 23.24 -32.18
CA LEU A 9 0.84 22.45 -31.35
C LEU A 9 1.34 23.25 -30.12
N ALA A 10 1.65 24.53 -30.28
CA ALA A 10 2.04 25.40 -29.18
C ALA A 10 0.91 25.57 -28.15
N ILE A 11 -0.34 25.71 -28.61
CA ILE A 11 -1.51 25.78 -27.73
C ILE A 11 -1.68 24.47 -26.96
N ALA A 12 -1.60 23.33 -27.65
CA ALA A 12 -1.72 22.01 -27.02
C ALA A 12 -0.67 21.80 -25.91
N LEU A 13 0.59 22.16 -26.16
CA LEU A 13 1.66 22.05 -25.18
C LEU A 13 1.49 23.02 -23.99
N ASN A 14 0.94 24.22 -24.23
CA ASN A 14 0.61 25.13 -23.12
C ASN A 14 -0.50 24.59 -22.23
N VAL A 15 -1.48 23.89 -22.80
CA VAL A 15 -2.60 23.31 -22.05
C VAL A 15 -2.20 22.02 -21.32
N PHE A 16 -1.51 21.10 -22.01
CA PHE A 16 -1.23 19.76 -21.49
C PHE A 16 0.19 19.58 -20.93
N GLY A 17 1.11 20.53 -21.15
CA GLY A 17 2.51 20.40 -20.72
C GLY A 17 2.66 20.11 -19.23
N ARG A 18 1.85 20.75 -18.38
CA ARG A 18 1.87 20.47 -16.94
C ARG A 18 1.35 19.07 -16.59
N PHE A 19 0.38 18.56 -17.33
CA PHE A 19 -0.13 17.20 -17.15
C PHE A 19 0.95 16.17 -17.51
N PHE A 20 1.66 16.38 -18.62
CA PHE A 20 2.77 15.52 -19.04
C PHE A 20 3.95 15.51 -18.05
N ASP A 21 4.18 16.60 -17.31
CA ASP A 21 5.21 16.64 -16.26
C ASP A 21 4.83 15.82 -15.01
N VAL A 22 3.54 15.57 -14.74
CA VAL A 22 3.08 14.87 -13.51
C VAL A 22 2.68 13.41 -13.73
N LEU A 23 2.64 12.94 -14.98
CA LEU A 23 2.29 11.55 -15.32
C LEU A 23 3.31 10.52 -14.83
N GLY A 24 4.54 10.93 -14.47
CA GLY A 24 5.60 10.01 -14.05
C GLY A 24 6.05 9.04 -15.15
N GLN A 25 5.87 9.42 -16.42
CA GLN A 25 6.27 8.63 -17.59
C GLN A 25 7.14 9.47 -18.53
N PRO A 26 8.21 8.90 -19.12
CA PRO A 26 9.00 9.53 -20.18
C PRO A 26 8.12 10.03 -21.33
N PHE A 27 8.27 11.31 -21.68
CA PHE A 27 7.44 11.97 -22.69
C PHE A 27 8.23 12.97 -23.52
N SER A 28 8.11 12.91 -24.85
CA SER A 28 8.72 13.88 -25.77
C SER A 28 7.84 14.20 -26.97
N VAL A 29 7.99 15.44 -27.47
CA VAL A 29 7.31 15.91 -28.68
C VAL A 29 8.35 16.57 -29.60
N LEU A 30 8.33 16.18 -30.88
CA LEU A 30 9.06 16.88 -31.95
C LEU A 30 8.12 17.76 -32.78
N ASN A 31 8.62 18.86 -33.33
CA ASN A 31 7.95 19.59 -34.40
C ASN A 31 8.13 18.90 -35.77
N ALA A 32 7.51 19.47 -36.80
CA ALA A 32 7.62 18.99 -38.19
C ALA A 32 9.06 18.97 -38.72
N GLU A 33 9.95 19.81 -38.19
CA GLU A 33 11.38 19.83 -38.52
C GLU A 33 12.22 18.84 -37.70
N GLY A 34 11.62 17.97 -36.87
CA GLY A 34 12.34 16.97 -36.08
C GLY A 34 13.08 17.53 -34.86
N GLN A 35 12.72 18.74 -34.40
CA GLN A 35 13.30 19.39 -33.23
C GLN A 35 12.46 19.12 -31.97
N HIS A 36 13.13 18.83 -30.85
CA HIS A 36 12.44 18.64 -29.57
C HIS A 36 11.83 19.95 -29.08
N ILE A 37 10.50 20.02 -29.06
CA ILE A 37 9.75 21.17 -28.53
C ILE A 37 9.21 20.92 -27.13
N TYR A 38 9.08 19.65 -26.75
CA TYR A 38 8.77 19.24 -25.39
C TYR A 38 9.52 17.95 -25.04
N TYR A 39 9.98 17.89 -23.80
CA TYR A 39 10.79 16.81 -23.28
C TYR A 39 10.72 16.91 -21.76
N ASN A 40 10.07 15.95 -21.09
CA ASN A 40 9.81 16.07 -19.65
C ASN A 40 10.99 15.57 -18.79
N GLN A 41 10.85 15.71 -17.47
CA GLN A 41 11.90 15.33 -16.52
C GLN A 41 12.17 13.83 -16.52
N GLU A 42 11.13 13.01 -16.62
CA GLU A 42 11.23 11.54 -16.68
C GLU A 42 12.06 11.07 -17.88
N ASN A 43 11.90 11.71 -19.04
CA ASN A 43 12.70 11.39 -20.22
C ASN A 43 14.17 11.79 -20.03
N ALA A 44 14.42 12.94 -19.40
CA ALA A 44 15.77 13.42 -19.09
C ALA A 44 16.52 12.50 -18.12
N GLU A 45 15.81 11.97 -17.12
CA GLU A 45 16.34 10.99 -16.19
C GLU A 45 16.59 9.63 -16.84
N LEU A 46 15.71 9.22 -17.77
CA LEU A 46 15.87 8.00 -18.55
C LEU A 46 17.14 8.04 -19.40
N ASP A 47 17.34 9.14 -20.15
CA ASP A 47 18.45 9.33 -21.07
C ASP A 47 19.73 9.85 -20.40
N GLU A 48 19.69 10.09 -19.08
CA GLU A 48 20.78 10.64 -18.27
C GLU A 48 21.32 11.95 -18.84
N CYS A 49 20.42 12.83 -19.26
CA CYS A 49 20.74 14.10 -19.88
C CYS A 49 20.05 15.28 -19.17
N GLN A 50 20.51 16.51 -19.47
CA GLN A 50 19.82 17.71 -19.01
C GLN A 50 18.74 18.08 -20.02
N ARG A 51 17.49 18.30 -19.57
CA ARG A 51 16.36 18.72 -20.42
C ARG A 51 16.70 19.87 -21.35
N GLN A 52 17.42 20.88 -20.86
CA GLN A 52 17.85 22.06 -21.61
C GLN A 52 18.85 21.75 -22.72
N ALA A 53 19.60 20.65 -22.62
CA ALA A 53 20.55 20.23 -23.63
C ALA A 53 19.86 19.59 -24.85
N VAL A 54 18.59 19.19 -24.73
CA VAL A 54 17.81 18.52 -25.79
C VAL A 54 16.79 19.46 -26.40
N LEU A 55 16.10 20.28 -25.59
CA LEU A 55 15.09 21.21 -26.06
C LEU A 55 15.64 22.18 -27.13
N GLY A 56 14.89 22.30 -28.23
CA GLY A 56 15.22 23.14 -29.38
C GLY A 56 16.28 22.56 -30.32
N LYS A 57 16.86 21.39 -30.01
CA LYS A 57 17.77 20.67 -30.92
C LYS A 57 17.01 19.65 -31.75
N HIS A 58 17.56 19.37 -32.93
CA HIS A 58 17.10 18.27 -33.77
C HIS A 58 17.39 16.91 -33.10
N MET A 59 16.50 15.93 -33.24
CA MET A 59 16.62 14.57 -32.67
C MET A 59 18.02 13.97 -32.88
N LEU A 60 18.48 13.93 -34.13
CA LEU A 60 19.81 13.40 -34.50
C LEU A 60 21.00 14.21 -33.96
N SER A 61 20.81 15.49 -33.66
CA SER A 61 21.86 16.34 -33.06
C SER A 61 21.91 16.19 -31.55
N ALA A 62 20.77 15.93 -30.91
CA ALA A 62 20.70 15.62 -29.48
C ALA A 62 21.22 14.21 -29.18
N PHE A 63 21.00 13.26 -30.09
CA PHE A 63 21.38 11.85 -29.94
C PHE A 63 22.14 11.34 -31.18
N PRO A 64 23.45 11.64 -31.31
CA PRO A 64 24.23 11.34 -32.52
C PRO A 64 24.44 9.84 -32.79
N SER A 65 24.22 9.00 -31.79
CA SER A 65 24.32 7.53 -31.89
C SER A 65 23.11 6.88 -32.56
N ILE A 66 22.05 7.64 -32.85
CA ILE A 66 20.80 7.15 -33.44
C ILE A 66 20.81 7.39 -34.95
N LEU A 67 20.57 6.33 -35.72
CA LEU A 67 20.36 6.42 -37.17
C LEU A 67 18.94 6.92 -37.47
N ALA A 68 18.80 7.80 -38.46
CA ALA A 68 17.52 8.41 -38.82
C ALA A 68 16.47 7.38 -39.26
N GLU A 69 16.90 6.36 -39.99
CA GLU A 69 16.05 5.28 -40.52
C GLU A 69 15.51 4.38 -39.41
N ASP A 70 16.20 4.32 -38.27
CA ASP A 70 15.87 3.49 -37.11
C ASP A 70 15.16 4.28 -35.99
N ASN A 71 14.75 5.53 -36.26
CA ASN A 71 14.06 6.36 -35.28
C ASN A 71 12.57 6.48 -35.59
N GLU A 72 11.75 5.93 -34.70
CA GLU A 72 10.30 5.84 -34.83
C GLU A 72 9.64 7.22 -34.87
N MET A 73 10.15 8.21 -34.14
CA MET A 73 9.62 9.59 -34.19
C MET A 73 9.86 10.24 -35.56
N LEU A 74 11.05 10.05 -36.16
CA LEU A 74 11.35 10.57 -37.50
C LEU A 74 10.56 9.85 -38.59
N ARG A 75 10.35 8.52 -38.46
CA ARG A 75 9.48 7.77 -39.37
C ARG A 75 8.03 8.21 -39.29
N ALA A 76 7.50 8.44 -38.09
CA ALA A 76 6.16 8.98 -37.90
C ALA A 76 6.01 10.36 -38.55
N LEU A 77 7.02 11.23 -38.46
CA LEU A 77 7.03 12.53 -39.14
C LEU A 77 7.07 12.41 -40.66
N GLN A 78 7.87 11.48 -41.21
CA GLN A 78 8.10 11.37 -42.64
C GLN A 78 6.98 10.61 -43.36
N TYR A 79 6.49 9.54 -42.76
CA TYR A 79 5.57 8.58 -43.39
C TYR A 79 4.17 8.56 -42.75
N GLY A 80 3.98 9.24 -41.61
CA GLY A 80 2.71 9.20 -40.87
C GLY A 80 2.46 7.85 -40.20
N GLU A 81 3.50 7.05 -39.98
CA GLU A 81 3.37 5.73 -39.35
C GLU A 81 3.19 5.86 -37.83
N GLU A 82 2.25 5.10 -37.29
CA GLU A 82 2.06 4.95 -35.85
C GLU A 82 2.77 3.69 -35.35
N SER A 83 3.40 3.80 -34.19
CA SER A 83 4.07 2.69 -33.51
C SER A 83 3.52 2.56 -32.11
N ILE A 84 2.83 1.47 -31.80
CA ILE A 84 2.17 1.28 -30.50
C ILE A 84 2.88 0.18 -29.72
N GLY A 85 3.39 0.53 -28.54
CA GLY A 85 4.03 -0.41 -27.61
C GLY A 85 5.31 -1.05 -28.16
N HIS A 86 6.01 -0.38 -29.07
CA HIS A 86 7.26 -0.87 -29.64
C HIS A 86 8.38 -0.91 -28.60
N GLN A 87 9.23 -1.92 -28.66
CA GLN A 87 10.29 -2.16 -27.68
C GLN A 87 11.66 -2.00 -28.33
N LYS A 88 12.52 -1.24 -27.66
CA LYS A 88 13.90 -1.04 -28.09
C LYS A 88 14.83 -1.05 -26.88
N SER A 89 16.02 -1.59 -27.09
CA SER A 89 17.10 -1.49 -26.11
C SER A 89 18.17 -0.55 -26.65
N TYR A 90 18.60 0.41 -25.85
CA TYR A 90 19.67 1.35 -26.21
C TYR A 90 20.56 1.64 -25.02
N PHE A 91 21.76 2.16 -25.29
CA PHE A 91 22.69 2.56 -24.25
C PHE A 91 22.61 4.08 -24.04
N THR A 92 22.51 4.50 -22.78
CA THR A 92 22.66 5.92 -22.42
C THR A 92 24.10 6.39 -22.62
N SER A 93 24.33 7.70 -22.45
CA SER A 93 25.67 8.29 -22.51
C SER A 93 26.66 7.70 -21.49
N SER A 94 26.19 7.16 -20.37
CA SER A 94 27.03 6.48 -19.37
C SER A 94 27.33 5.01 -19.68
N GLY A 95 26.75 4.47 -20.75
CA GLY A 95 26.84 3.05 -21.11
C GLY A 95 25.85 2.16 -20.35
N LYS A 96 24.84 2.73 -19.69
CA LYS A 96 23.74 1.98 -19.08
C LYS A 96 22.78 1.48 -20.16
N LEU A 97 22.49 0.17 -20.18
CA LEU A 97 21.47 -0.41 -21.05
C LEU A 97 20.08 -0.06 -20.52
N ILE A 98 19.26 0.54 -21.38
CA ILE A 98 17.85 0.86 -21.13
C ILE A 98 16.99 0.00 -22.04
N ASP A 99 16.04 -0.72 -21.44
CA ASP A 99 14.96 -1.39 -22.14
C ASP A 99 13.72 -0.50 -22.10
N TYR A 100 13.34 0.06 -23.24
CA TYR A 100 12.30 1.06 -23.35
C TYR A 100 11.14 0.56 -24.21
N GLN A 101 9.92 0.62 -23.67
CA GLN A 101 8.71 0.47 -24.47
C GLN A 101 8.07 1.82 -24.67
N HIS A 102 7.76 2.16 -25.92
CA HIS A 102 7.17 3.45 -26.28
C HIS A 102 6.01 3.31 -27.26
N THR A 103 5.18 4.33 -27.28
CA THR A 103 4.15 4.56 -28.29
C THR A 103 4.40 5.92 -28.92
N THR A 104 4.50 5.92 -30.24
CA THR A 104 4.85 7.08 -31.07
C THR A 104 3.74 7.31 -32.08
N VAL A 105 3.19 8.53 -32.08
CA VAL A 105 2.02 8.90 -32.89
C VAL A 105 2.26 10.26 -33.56
N PRO A 106 2.00 10.42 -34.87
CA PRO A 106 2.06 11.72 -35.51
C PRO A 106 0.90 12.61 -35.04
N LEU A 107 1.18 13.91 -34.90
CA LEU A 107 0.20 14.92 -34.55
C LEU A 107 -0.26 15.62 -35.82
N PHE A 108 -1.57 15.70 -36.03
CA PHE A 108 -2.18 16.32 -37.20
C PHE A 108 -2.82 17.67 -36.85
N SER A 109 -2.69 18.65 -37.73
CA SER A 109 -3.47 19.89 -37.67
C SER A 109 -4.94 19.65 -37.99
N SER A 110 -5.77 20.66 -37.72
CA SER A 110 -7.16 20.74 -38.20
C SER A 110 -7.31 20.55 -39.72
N SER A 111 -6.28 20.86 -40.50
CA SER A 111 -6.21 20.69 -41.95
C SER A 111 -5.69 19.31 -42.41
N GLY A 112 -5.36 18.40 -41.48
CA GLY A 112 -4.88 17.06 -41.77
C GLY A 112 -3.40 16.95 -42.12
N LYS A 113 -2.61 18.02 -41.89
CA LYS A 113 -1.15 18.01 -42.09
C LYS A 113 -0.44 17.56 -40.82
N ILE A 114 0.63 16.76 -40.94
CA ILE A 114 1.48 16.43 -39.80
C ILE A 114 2.21 17.71 -39.33
N ILE A 115 2.00 18.07 -38.06
CA ILE A 115 2.59 19.26 -37.41
C ILE A 115 3.66 18.90 -36.37
N GLY A 116 3.73 17.63 -35.99
CA GLY A 116 4.70 17.11 -35.04
C GLY A 116 4.50 15.63 -34.79
N VAL A 117 5.21 15.10 -33.80
CA VAL A 117 5.08 13.72 -33.34
C VAL A 117 5.22 13.70 -31.83
N ILE A 118 4.45 12.83 -31.19
CA ILE A 118 4.45 12.64 -29.75
C ILE A 118 4.91 11.21 -29.43
N GLU A 119 5.72 11.08 -28.41
CA GLU A 119 6.16 9.79 -27.88
C GLU A 119 5.99 9.76 -26.36
N SER A 120 5.42 8.66 -25.88
CA SER A 120 5.36 8.32 -24.46
C SER A 120 5.84 6.90 -24.27
N GLY A 121 6.57 6.64 -23.19
CA GLY A 121 7.06 5.31 -22.91
C GLY A 121 7.31 5.01 -21.43
N GLN A 122 7.97 3.89 -21.19
CA GLN A 122 8.27 3.39 -19.85
C GLN A 122 9.58 2.59 -19.82
N ASP A 123 10.37 2.79 -18.77
CA ASP A 123 11.60 2.04 -18.48
C ASP A 123 11.29 0.66 -17.89
N LEU A 124 11.61 -0.39 -18.64
CA LEU A 124 11.40 -1.78 -18.26
C LEU A 124 12.57 -2.37 -17.49
N SER A 125 13.71 -1.69 -17.49
CA SER A 125 14.95 -2.17 -16.88
C SER A 125 14.78 -2.32 -15.36
N ARG A 126 14.03 -1.40 -14.73
CA ARG A 126 13.66 -1.47 -13.31
C ARG A 126 12.84 -2.72 -12.99
N TYR A 127 11.84 -3.01 -13.83
CA TYR A 127 10.97 -4.16 -13.65
C TYR A 127 11.75 -5.47 -13.80
N ARG A 128 12.62 -5.56 -14.80
CA ARG A 128 13.54 -6.70 -15.00
C ARG A 128 14.45 -6.94 -13.80
N LYS A 129 15.06 -5.88 -13.27
CA LYS A 129 15.95 -5.98 -12.10
C LYS A 129 15.20 -6.47 -10.86
N LEU A 130 13.98 -5.99 -10.64
CA LEU A 130 13.15 -6.44 -9.53
C LEU A 130 12.79 -7.93 -9.69
N GLN A 131 12.41 -8.35 -10.90
CA GLN A 131 12.10 -9.75 -11.19
C GLN A 131 13.31 -10.68 -11.03
N ARG A 132 14.49 -10.29 -11.52
CA ARG A 132 15.72 -11.07 -11.33
C ARG A 132 16.08 -11.23 -9.87
N ASN A 133 16.08 -10.14 -9.10
CA ASN A 133 16.38 -10.19 -7.68
C ASN A 133 15.41 -11.11 -6.93
N LEU A 134 14.11 -11.04 -7.25
CA LEU A 134 13.12 -11.94 -6.67
C LEU A 134 13.38 -13.40 -7.07
N SER A 135 13.66 -13.68 -8.35
CA SER A 135 13.95 -15.04 -8.82
C SER A 135 15.20 -15.63 -8.15
N GLU A 136 16.29 -14.87 -8.10
CA GLU A 136 17.56 -15.33 -7.51
C GLU A 136 17.46 -15.51 -6.00
N LEU A 137 16.77 -14.60 -5.30
CA LEU A 137 16.55 -14.71 -3.86
C LEU A 137 15.68 -15.93 -3.53
N ASN A 138 14.63 -16.18 -4.32
CA ASN A 138 13.76 -17.33 -4.14
C ASN A 138 14.50 -18.65 -4.39
N GLU A 139 15.32 -18.75 -5.44
CA GLU A 139 16.11 -19.97 -5.69
C GLU A 139 17.12 -20.26 -4.56
N LYS A 140 17.71 -19.22 -3.95
CA LYS A 140 18.64 -19.38 -2.82
C LYS A 140 17.93 -19.75 -1.52
N LEU A 141 16.83 -19.07 -1.18
CA LEU A 141 16.08 -19.31 0.06
C LEU A 141 15.42 -20.70 0.08
N PHE A 142 14.87 -21.15 -1.05
CA PHE A 142 14.17 -22.43 -1.13
C PHE A 142 15.10 -23.61 -1.48
N GLY A 143 16.39 -23.36 -1.72
CA GLY A 143 17.40 -24.38 -1.99
C GLY A 143 18.04 -25.00 -0.75
N GLU A 144 18.10 -24.28 0.38
CA GLU A 144 18.98 -24.67 1.50
C GLU A 144 18.37 -24.66 2.92
N GLU A 145 17.13 -24.23 3.15
CA GLU A 145 16.61 -24.17 4.52
C GLU A 145 15.94 -25.48 5.00
N LYS A 146 16.59 -26.14 5.96
CA LYS A 146 15.89 -26.99 6.93
C LYS A 146 15.03 -26.08 7.80
N SER A 147 13.72 -26.30 7.79
CA SER A 147 12.77 -25.66 8.71
C SER A 147 13.31 -25.73 10.15
N GLU A 148 13.54 -24.59 10.78
CA GLU A 148 13.57 -24.51 12.24
C GLU A 148 12.26 -25.12 12.75
N GLN A 149 12.33 -25.97 13.78
CA GLN A 149 11.14 -26.58 14.37
C GLN A 149 10.28 -25.47 15.00
N ARG A 150 9.15 -25.17 14.37
CA ARG A 150 8.17 -24.19 14.86
C ARG A 150 7.24 -24.90 15.85
N GLU A 151 7.40 -24.61 17.13
CA GLU A 151 6.59 -25.22 18.19
C GLU A 151 5.19 -24.58 18.27
N ILE A 152 4.13 -25.41 18.31
CA ILE A 152 2.75 -24.94 18.55
C ILE A 152 2.40 -25.21 20.01
N ILE A 153 2.14 -24.14 20.75
CA ILE A 153 1.65 -24.21 22.13
C ILE A 153 0.15 -24.47 22.10
N CYS A 154 -0.28 -25.57 22.73
CA CYS A 154 -1.69 -25.98 22.72
C CYS A 154 -2.12 -26.52 24.10
N ASN A 155 -2.90 -25.70 24.82
CA ASN A 155 -3.48 -26.08 26.11
C ASN A 155 -5.01 -26.08 26.09
N SER A 156 -5.65 -25.38 25.14
CA SER A 156 -7.11 -25.31 25.06
C SER A 156 -7.71 -26.54 24.37
N HIS A 157 -8.92 -26.92 24.79
CA HIS A 157 -9.67 -27.98 24.13
C HIS A 157 -9.98 -27.63 22.66
N SER A 158 -10.34 -26.38 22.39
CA SER A 158 -10.66 -25.89 21.04
C SER A 158 -9.47 -26.02 20.09
N MET A 159 -8.26 -25.64 20.53
CA MET A 159 -7.06 -25.76 19.69
C MET A 159 -6.59 -27.22 19.52
N ARG A 160 -6.83 -28.10 20.51
CA ARG A 160 -6.59 -29.55 20.34
C ARG A 160 -7.46 -30.15 19.23
N GLN A 161 -8.73 -29.76 19.15
CA GLN A 161 -9.61 -30.19 18.05
C GLN A 161 -9.11 -29.70 16.68
N VAL A 162 -8.57 -28.48 16.64
CA VAL A 162 -7.96 -27.91 15.42
C VAL A 162 -6.73 -28.73 15.01
N LEU A 163 -5.82 -29.04 15.93
CA LEU A 163 -4.62 -29.84 15.65
C LEU A 163 -4.95 -31.28 15.22
N ASP A 164 -5.93 -31.90 15.87
CA ASP A 164 -6.40 -33.25 15.52
C ASP A 164 -7.00 -33.29 14.10
N ARG A 165 -7.81 -32.28 13.74
CA ARG A 165 -8.31 -32.11 12.37
C ARG A 165 -7.17 -31.85 11.38
N ALA A 166 -6.22 -30.98 11.73
CA ALA A 166 -5.06 -30.67 10.90
C ALA A 166 -4.18 -31.91 10.67
N SER A 167 -4.00 -32.78 11.68
CA SER A 167 -3.25 -34.03 11.59
C SER A 167 -3.91 -35.03 10.62
N ARG A 168 -5.24 -35.21 10.71
CA ARG A 168 -6.00 -36.01 9.73
C ARG A 168 -5.86 -35.48 8.31
N LEU A 169 -5.96 -34.17 8.14
CA LEU A 169 -5.78 -33.54 6.83
C LEU A 169 -4.35 -33.71 6.33
N ALA A 170 -3.34 -33.63 7.20
CA ALA A 170 -1.93 -33.77 6.86
C ALA A 170 -1.63 -35.11 6.17
N ALA A 171 -2.26 -36.20 6.61
CA ALA A 171 -2.12 -37.54 6.01
C ALA A 171 -2.67 -37.64 4.56
N SER A 172 -3.53 -36.71 4.14
CA SER A 172 -4.12 -36.67 2.80
C SER A 172 -3.40 -35.69 1.86
N SER A 173 -3.67 -35.78 0.56
CA SER A 173 -3.20 -34.84 -0.46
C SER A 173 -4.23 -33.75 -0.81
N VAL A 174 -5.35 -33.68 -0.08
CA VAL A 174 -6.40 -32.70 -0.39
C VAL A 174 -5.92 -31.27 -0.12
N PRO A 175 -6.42 -30.28 -0.89
CA PRO A 175 -6.21 -28.88 -0.56
C PRO A 175 -6.78 -28.56 0.83
N VAL A 176 -6.13 -27.65 1.53
CA VAL A 176 -6.52 -27.23 2.89
C VAL A 176 -6.78 -25.73 2.89
N MET A 177 -7.84 -25.30 3.57
CA MET A 177 -8.14 -23.89 3.82
C MET A 177 -8.05 -23.60 5.31
N VAL A 178 -7.19 -22.67 5.72
CA VAL A 178 -7.03 -22.24 7.11
C VAL A 178 -7.70 -20.88 7.28
N LEU A 179 -8.83 -20.85 7.99
CA LEU A 179 -9.55 -19.62 8.32
C LEU A 179 -9.21 -19.19 9.74
N GLY A 180 -8.94 -17.91 9.94
CA GLY A 180 -8.75 -17.35 11.27
C GLY A 180 -8.32 -15.90 11.23
N GLU A 181 -8.63 -15.16 12.28
CA GLU A 181 -8.27 -13.75 12.39
C GLU A 181 -6.76 -13.50 12.21
N THR A 182 -6.40 -12.26 11.91
CA THR A 182 -4.99 -11.85 11.82
C THR A 182 -4.28 -12.11 13.15
N GLY A 183 -3.08 -12.69 13.08
CA GLY A 183 -2.27 -12.97 14.28
C GLY A 183 -2.64 -14.24 15.06
N THR A 184 -3.50 -15.12 14.53
CA THR A 184 -3.88 -16.39 15.20
C THR A 184 -2.87 -17.53 15.04
N GLY A 185 -1.90 -17.41 14.13
CA GLY A 185 -0.90 -18.45 13.84
C GLY A 185 -1.18 -19.34 12.63
N LYS A 186 -1.86 -18.82 11.59
CA LYS A 186 -2.21 -19.59 10.38
C LYS A 186 -1.01 -20.22 9.67
N GLU A 187 0.11 -19.50 9.60
CA GLU A 187 1.36 -20.01 9.00
C GLU A 187 1.94 -21.19 9.80
N LEU A 188 1.88 -21.15 11.14
CA LEU A 188 2.32 -22.25 11.99
C LEU A 188 1.48 -23.50 11.74
N LEU A 189 0.16 -23.34 11.60
CA LEU A 189 -0.71 -24.47 11.29
C LEU A 189 -0.45 -25.03 9.88
N ALA A 190 -0.18 -24.18 8.90
CA ALA A 190 0.19 -24.62 7.55
C ALA A 190 1.50 -25.41 7.53
N SER A 191 2.51 -24.95 8.27
CA SER A 191 3.78 -25.68 8.48
C SER A 191 3.52 -27.03 9.15
N PHE A 192 2.75 -27.05 10.24
CA PHE A 192 2.38 -28.29 10.94
C PHE A 192 1.74 -29.32 10.00
N ILE A 193 0.82 -28.89 9.13
CA ILE A 193 0.18 -29.77 8.15
C ILE A 193 1.18 -30.32 7.13
N HIS A 194 2.16 -29.52 6.70
CA HIS A 194 3.22 -29.99 5.82
C HIS A 194 4.14 -31.00 6.52
N ASP A 195 4.59 -30.68 7.74
CA ASP A 195 5.53 -31.48 8.53
C ASP A 195 4.96 -32.86 8.90
N HIS A 196 3.64 -32.94 9.06
CA HIS A 196 2.91 -34.20 9.35
C HIS A 196 2.38 -34.90 8.09
N SER A 197 2.77 -34.44 6.89
CA SER A 197 2.34 -35.05 5.63
C SER A 197 3.40 -35.99 5.03
N PRO A 198 3.03 -36.84 4.05
CA PRO A 198 3.99 -37.59 3.25
C PRO A 198 5.01 -36.71 2.51
N ARG A 199 4.75 -35.40 2.40
CA ARG A 199 5.60 -34.40 1.71
C ARG A 199 6.54 -33.64 2.66
N ARG A 200 6.66 -34.02 3.94
CA ARG A 200 7.49 -33.33 4.95
C ARG A 200 8.99 -33.13 4.61
N HIS A 201 9.52 -33.91 3.67
CA HIS A 201 10.91 -33.79 3.18
C HIS A 201 10.99 -33.13 1.79
N LYS A 202 9.89 -32.55 1.33
CA LYS A 202 9.76 -31.86 0.05
C LYS A 202 9.65 -30.36 0.29
N PRO A 203 9.83 -29.51 -0.73
CA PRO A 203 9.77 -28.06 -0.55
C PRO A 203 8.44 -27.60 0.06
N PHE A 204 8.53 -26.69 1.02
CA PHE A 204 7.40 -25.90 1.52
C PHE A 204 7.65 -24.44 1.10
N ILE A 205 6.88 -23.97 0.11
CA ILE A 205 7.00 -22.60 -0.39
C ILE A 205 5.82 -21.79 0.13
N ALA A 206 6.09 -20.68 0.81
CA ALA A 206 5.08 -19.76 1.30
C ALA A 206 5.03 -18.50 0.43
N LEU A 207 3.82 -18.08 0.06
CA LEU A 207 3.55 -16.83 -0.63
C LEU A 207 2.51 -16.03 0.16
N ASN A 208 2.91 -14.86 0.66
CA ASN A 208 1.96 -13.89 1.19
C ASN A 208 1.42 -13.03 0.03
N CYS A 209 0.13 -13.18 -0.27
CA CYS A 209 -0.51 -12.48 -1.39
C CYS A 209 -0.74 -10.99 -1.11
N GLY A 210 -0.79 -10.56 0.16
CA GLY A 210 -0.91 -9.15 0.54
C GLY A 210 0.41 -8.39 0.51
N ALA A 211 1.55 -9.09 0.56
CA ALA A 211 2.88 -8.48 0.57
C ALA A 211 3.39 -8.06 -0.81
N LEU A 212 2.79 -8.58 -1.89
CA LEU A 212 3.22 -8.29 -3.27
C LEU A 212 2.23 -7.37 -3.99
N PRO A 213 2.74 -6.47 -4.86
CA PRO A 213 1.89 -5.78 -5.83
C PRO A 213 1.07 -6.77 -6.64
N VAL A 214 -0.20 -6.42 -6.88
CA VAL A 214 -1.17 -7.23 -7.64
C VAL A 214 -0.61 -7.74 -8.98
N THR A 215 0.20 -6.91 -9.67
CA THR A 215 0.83 -7.23 -10.95
C THR A 215 1.95 -8.26 -10.86
N LEU A 216 2.53 -8.48 -9.68
CA LEU A 216 3.64 -9.43 -9.44
C LEU A 216 3.19 -10.77 -8.88
N ILE A 217 1.99 -10.86 -8.29
CA ILE A 217 1.46 -12.12 -7.76
C ILE A 217 1.41 -13.19 -8.85
N GLU A 218 0.90 -12.83 -10.03
CA GLU A 218 0.78 -13.76 -11.15
C GLU A 218 2.15 -14.25 -11.66
N SER A 219 3.08 -13.34 -11.92
CA SER A 219 4.41 -13.70 -12.42
C SER A 219 5.21 -14.50 -11.39
N THR A 220 5.03 -14.23 -10.09
CA THR A 220 5.69 -14.98 -9.01
C THR A 220 5.13 -16.41 -8.90
N LEU A 221 3.82 -16.59 -9.01
CA LEU A 221 3.17 -17.90 -8.94
C LEU A 221 3.48 -18.78 -10.15
N PHE A 222 3.28 -18.22 -11.35
CA PHE A 222 3.29 -18.99 -12.60
C PHE A 222 4.62 -18.92 -13.36
N GLY A 223 5.51 -17.97 -13.02
CA GLY A 223 6.71 -17.69 -13.79
C GLY A 223 6.40 -16.94 -15.08
N THR A 224 7.44 -16.44 -15.74
CA THR A 224 7.31 -15.64 -16.96
C THR A 224 8.11 -16.23 -18.10
N VAL A 225 7.65 -16.00 -19.34
CA VAL A 225 8.43 -16.25 -20.54
C VAL A 225 8.90 -14.92 -21.12
N LYS A 226 10.11 -14.90 -21.69
CA LYS A 226 10.62 -13.73 -22.41
C LYS A 226 9.62 -13.29 -23.49
N GLY A 227 9.22 -12.02 -23.44
CA GLY A 227 8.23 -11.46 -24.37
C GLY A 227 6.77 -11.75 -24.01
N GLY A 228 6.49 -12.40 -22.87
CA GLY A 228 5.13 -12.69 -22.42
C GLY A 228 4.33 -11.46 -21.99
N PHE A 229 5.03 -10.42 -21.55
CA PHE A 229 4.56 -9.05 -21.46
C PHE A 229 5.79 -8.13 -21.53
N THR A 230 5.54 -6.82 -21.53
CA THR A 230 6.59 -5.83 -21.64
C THR A 230 7.65 -5.96 -20.55
N GLY A 231 8.90 -6.21 -20.94
CA GLY A 231 10.01 -6.36 -20.00
C GLY A 231 10.15 -7.75 -19.39
N ALA A 232 9.27 -8.72 -19.69
CA ALA A 232 9.35 -10.06 -19.12
C ALA A 232 10.65 -10.79 -19.50
N GLU A 233 11.29 -11.41 -18.52
CA GLU A 233 12.38 -12.37 -18.70
C GLU A 233 11.89 -13.81 -18.52
N ASN A 234 12.72 -14.80 -18.83
CA ASN A 234 12.40 -16.19 -18.52
C ASN A 234 12.64 -16.43 -17.02
N THR A 235 11.58 -16.64 -16.24
CA THR A 235 11.67 -16.93 -14.81
C THR A 235 10.87 -18.18 -14.45
N ARG A 236 11.27 -18.85 -13.36
CA ARG A 236 10.51 -19.97 -12.79
C ARG A 236 9.49 -19.44 -11.80
N GLY A 237 8.28 -19.98 -11.86
CA GLY A 237 7.22 -19.67 -10.89
C GLY A 237 7.29 -20.55 -9.65
N TYR A 238 6.61 -20.15 -8.58
CA TYR A 238 6.48 -20.94 -7.36
C TYR A 238 5.81 -22.30 -7.60
N LEU A 239 4.94 -22.41 -8.61
CA LEU A 239 4.38 -23.70 -9.00
C LEU A 239 5.46 -24.66 -9.55
N GLU A 240 6.48 -24.16 -10.25
CA GLU A 240 7.60 -25.00 -10.69
C GLU A 240 8.51 -25.36 -9.51
N LEU A 241 8.82 -24.38 -8.65
CA LEU A 241 9.73 -24.55 -7.52
C LEU A 241 9.13 -25.47 -6.43
N ALA A 242 7.82 -25.42 -6.19
CA ALA A 242 7.13 -26.25 -5.21
C ALA A 242 6.73 -27.64 -5.74
N ASN A 243 7.17 -28.02 -6.94
CA ASN A 243 6.80 -29.30 -7.55
C ASN A 243 7.20 -30.50 -6.65
N GLY A 244 6.24 -31.38 -6.38
CA GLY A 244 6.38 -32.50 -5.44
C GLY A 244 6.23 -32.13 -3.97
N GLY A 245 6.11 -30.84 -3.64
CA GLY A 245 6.02 -30.30 -2.29
C GLY A 245 4.66 -29.67 -1.96
N THR A 246 4.70 -28.60 -1.16
CA THR A 246 3.52 -27.84 -0.71
C THR A 246 3.70 -26.36 -1.03
N LEU A 247 2.65 -25.74 -1.55
CA LEU A 247 2.54 -24.29 -1.71
C LEU A 247 1.54 -23.75 -0.69
N PHE A 248 2.00 -22.86 0.18
CA PHE A 248 1.19 -22.13 1.13
C PHE A 248 0.86 -20.74 0.58
N LEU A 249 -0.43 -20.43 0.46
CA LEU A 249 -0.96 -19.14 0.01
C LEU A 249 -1.55 -18.40 1.21
N ASP A 250 -0.77 -17.51 1.82
CA ASP A 250 -1.28 -16.64 2.89
C ASP A 250 -2.02 -15.44 2.31
N GLU A 251 -3.03 -14.98 3.06
CA GLU A 251 -3.92 -13.88 2.67
C GLU A 251 -4.54 -14.08 1.26
N LEU A 252 -5.11 -15.26 0.99
CA LEU A 252 -5.76 -15.54 -0.31
C LEU A 252 -6.84 -14.49 -0.65
N ASN A 253 -7.43 -13.83 0.34
CA ASN A 253 -8.35 -12.72 0.17
C ASN A 253 -7.76 -11.45 -0.46
N ALA A 254 -6.45 -11.30 -0.46
CA ALA A 254 -5.74 -10.24 -1.19
C ALA A 254 -5.46 -10.64 -2.66
N MET A 255 -5.65 -11.90 -3.04
CA MET A 255 -5.36 -12.37 -4.39
C MET A 255 -6.38 -11.82 -5.41
N PRO A 256 -5.91 -11.25 -6.55
CA PRO A 256 -6.79 -10.78 -7.61
C PRO A 256 -7.65 -11.91 -8.20
N VAL A 257 -8.92 -11.62 -8.51
CA VAL A 257 -9.90 -12.59 -9.05
C VAL A 257 -9.42 -13.23 -10.37
N ALA A 258 -8.66 -12.50 -11.18
CA ALA A 258 -8.07 -13.03 -12.41
C ALA A 258 -7.06 -14.17 -12.13
N VAL A 259 -6.25 -14.02 -11.07
CA VAL A 259 -5.26 -15.03 -10.65
C VAL A 259 -5.96 -16.22 -9.99
N GLN A 260 -7.02 -15.98 -9.22
CA GLN A 260 -7.85 -17.02 -8.61
C GLN A 260 -8.37 -18.03 -9.65
N GLY A 261 -8.77 -17.57 -10.84
CA GLY A 261 -9.19 -18.45 -11.94
C GLY A 261 -8.08 -19.39 -12.45
N LYS A 262 -6.83 -18.92 -12.46
CA LYS A 262 -5.68 -19.74 -12.85
C LYS A 262 -5.31 -20.77 -11.78
N ILE A 263 -5.41 -20.39 -10.50
CA ILE A 263 -5.24 -21.33 -9.38
C ILE A 263 -6.32 -22.41 -9.39
N LEU A 264 -7.58 -22.05 -9.66
CA LEU A 264 -8.66 -23.03 -9.81
C LEU A 264 -8.34 -24.06 -10.90
N ARG A 265 -7.91 -23.59 -12.08
CA ARG A 265 -7.49 -24.48 -13.18
C ARG A 265 -6.36 -25.41 -12.75
N PHE A 266 -5.34 -24.88 -12.08
CA PHE A 266 -4.24 -25.68 -11.55
C PHE A 266 -4.71 -26.72 -10.51
N LEU A 267 -5.65 -26.38 -9.62
CA LEU A 267 -6.22 -27.32 -8.65
C LEU A 267 -7.00 -28.47 -9.30
N GLN A 268 -7.58 -28.25 -10.49
CA GLN A 268 -8.36 -29.23 -11.24
C GLN A 268 -7.47 -30.10 -12.13
N GLU A 269 -6.61 -29.48 -12.94
CA GLU A 269 -5.87 -30.13 -14.02
C GLU A 269 -4.43 -30.51 -13.62
N LYS A 270 -3.90 -29.92 -12.53
CA LYS A 270 -2.47 -29.99 -12.14
C LYS A 270 -1.51 -29.44 -13.21
N THR A 271 -2.05 -28.66 -14.14
CA THR A 271 -1.30 -28.00 -15.20
C THR A 271 -1.46 -26.48 -15.13
N PHE A 272 -0.48 -25.78 -15.70
CA PHE A 272 -0.44 -24.32 -15.76
C PHE A 272 0.43 -23.85 -16.93
N TRP A 273 0.31 -22.57 -17.25
CA TRP A 273 1.14 -21.88 -18.22
C TRP A 273 1.89 -20.77 -17.51
N LYS A 274 3.13 -20.56 -17.93
CA LYS A 274 3.85 -19.32 -17.59
C LYS A 274 3.14 -18.13 -18.20
N VAL A 275 3.31 -16.95 -17.59
CA VAL A 275 2.76 -15.71 -18.14
C VAL A 275 3.36 -15.46 -19.53
N GLY A 276 2.47 -15.39 -20.53
CA GLY A 276 2.80 -15.27 -21.95
C GLY A 276 3.51 -16.47 -22.58
N GLY A 277 3.56 -17.61 -21.88
CA GLY A 277 3.99 -18.88 -22.44
C GLY A 277 2.85 -19.62 -23.14
N ASN A 278 3.17 -20.35 -24.19
CA ASN A 278 2.23 -21.24 -24.91
C ASN A 278 2.41 -22.73 -24.55
N LYS A 279 3.42 -23.05 -23.73
CA LYS A 279 3.72 -24.41 -23.29
C LYS A 279 3.01 -24.72 -21.97
N GLU A 280 2.21 -25.78 -21.98
CA GLU A 280 1.61 -26.34 -20.76
C GLU A 280 2.69 -27.03 -19.92
N LEU A 281 2.68 -26.74 -18.63
CA LEU A 281 3.56 -27.33 -17.62
C LEU A 281 2.71 -28.09 -16.61
N LYS A 282 3.24 -29.18 -16.06
CA LYS A 282 2.57 -29.99 -15.04
C LYS A 282 3.38 -29.96 -13.74
N ALA A 283 2.69 -29.78 -12.63
CA ALA A 283 3.31 -29.87 -11.30
C ALA A 283 2.38 -30.56 -10.30
N ASP A 284 2.94 -31.44 -9.48
CA ASP A 284 2.21 -32.11 -8.41
C ASP A 284 2.45 -31.38 -7.08
N ILE A 285 1.58 -30.44 -6.76
CA ILE A 285 1.69 -29.59 -5.57
C ILE A 285 0.44 -29.74 -4.72
N ARG A 286 0.65 -29.78 -3.41
CA ARG A 286 -0.39 -29.65 -2.40
C ARG A 286 -0.57 -28.17 -2.09
N ILE A 287 -1.80 -27.67 -2.18
CA ILE A 287 -2.10 -26.28 -1.83
C ILE A 287 -2.66 -26.22 -0.41
N ILE A 288 -2.10 -25.34 0.39
CA ILE A 288 -2.67 -24.87 1.66
C ILE A 288 -2.93 -23.38 1.48
N ALA A 289 -4.14 -22.91 1.71
CA ALA A 289 -4.49 -21.50 1.64
C ALA A 289 -4.92 -20.98 3.01
N ALA A 290 -4.71 -19.69 3.28
CA ALA A 290 -5.13 -19.04 4.50
C ALA A 290 -5.86 -17.72 4.23
N MET A 291 -6.85 -17.42 5.07
CA MET A 291 -7.68 -16.21 4.98
C MET A 291 -8.05 -15.70 6.36
N ASN A 292 -8.33 -14.40 6.47
CA ASN A 292 -8.76 -13.73 7.71
C ASN A 292 -10.15 -13.08 7.63
N GLU A 293 -10.81 -13.12 6.46
CA GLU A 293 -12.16 -12.62 6.23
C GLU A 293 -13.12 -13.79 5.97
N SER A 294 -14.42 -13.57 6.18
CA SER A 294 -15.47 -14.55 5.90
C SER A 294 -15.51 -14.88 4.39
N PRO A 295 -15.35 -16.15 3.97
CA PRO A 295 -15.43 -16.53 2.56
C PRO A 295 -16.79 -16.19 1.93
N TYR A 296 -17.88 -16.35 2.70
CA TYR A 296 -19.24 -16.06 2.24
C TYR A 296 -19.45 -14.58 1.91
N GLU A 297 -18.95 -13.69 2.76
CA GLU A 297 -19.03 -12.24 2.52
C GLU A 297 -18.20 -11.84 1.31
N MET A 298 -17.02 -12.41 1.16
CA MET A 298 -16.15 -12.14 0.02
C MET A 298 -16.72 -12.63 -1.32
N ILE A 299 -17.39 -13.79 -1.32
CA ILE A 299 -18.12 -14.29 -2.50
C ILE A 299 -19.24 -13.31 -2.86
N ARG A 300 -20.02 -12.86 -1.86
CA ARG A 300 -21.10 -11.87 -2.07
C ARG A 300 -20.56 -10.55 -2.64
N GLN A 301 -19.37 -10.13 -2.20
CA GLN A 301 -18.67 -8.93 -2.69
C GLN A 301 -17.91 -9.16 -4.02
N LYS A 302 -17.97 -10.36 -4.62
CA LYS A 302 -17.22 -10.74 -5.84
C LYS A 302 -15.70 -10.60 -5.69
N ARG A 303 -15.17 -10.62 -4.47
CA ARG A 303 -13.74 -10.63 -4.16
C ARG A 303 -13.15 -12.05 -4.14
N LEU A 304 -14.01 -13.06 -4.02
CA LEU A 304 -13.65 -14.47 -4.08
C LEU A 304 -14.53 -15.21 -5.08
N ARG A 305 -13.93 -16.06 -5.90
CA ARG A 305 -14.73 -16.96 -6.74
C ARG A 305 -15.28 -18.13 -5.92
N ALA A 306 -16.58 -18.38 -6.04
CA ALA A 306 -17.24 -19.47 -5.33
C ALA A 306 -16.68 -20.85 -5.73
N ASP A 307 -16.38 -21.06 -7.01
CA ASP A 307 -15.82 -22.31 -7.53
C ASP A 307 -14.43 -22.65 -6.94
N LEU A 308 -13.57 -21.64 -6.78
CA LEU A 308 -12.29 -21.79 -6.08
C LEU A 308 -12.51 -22.13 -4.59
N PHE A 309 -13.41 -21.43 -3.93
CA PHE A 309 -13.71 -21.67 -2.52
C PHE A 309 -14.17 -23.11 -2.29
N TYR A 310 -15.16 -23.60 -3.04
CA TYR A 310 -15.67 -24.98 -2.89
C TYR A 310 -14.59 -26.05 -3.13
N ARG A 311 -13.59 -25.77 -3.96
CA ARG A 311 -12.47 -26.70 -4.18
C ARG A 311 -11.49 -26.74 -3.00
N LEU A 312 -11.37 -25.63 -2.26
CA LEU A 312 -10.50 -25.51 -1.09
C LEU A 312 -11.21 -25.87 0.24
N GLU A 313 -12.53 -25.72 0.30
CA GLU A 313 -13.35 -25.94 1.50
C GLU A 313 -13.30 -27.41 2.00
N ILE A 314 -12.97 -28.35 1.11
CA ILE A 314 -12.85 -29.79 1.42
C ILE A 314 -11.96 -30.02 2.65
N GLY A 315 -10.85 -29.30 2.76
CA GLY A 315 -9.91 -29.37 3.88
C GLY A 315 -9.97 -28.13 4.78
N MET A 316 -11.14 -27.55 5.02
CA MET A 316 -11.26 -26.35 5.84
C MET A 316 -10.92 -26.61 7.32
N VAL A 317 -10.17 -25.71 7.94
CA VAL A 317 -9.84 -25.69 9.37
C VAL A 317 -9.98 -24.26 9.86
N VAL A 318 -10.68 -24.06 10.99
CA VAL A 318 -10.88 -22.73 11.58
C VAL A 318 -10.06 -22.63 12.85
N ILE A 319 -9.20 -21.60 12.94
CA ILE A 319 -8.45 -21.29 14.15
C ILE A 319 -9.28 -20.30 14.99
N PRO A 320 -9.68 -20.66 16.22
CA PRO A 320 -10.41 -19.75 17.09
C PRO A 320 -9.53 -18.57 17.50
N PRO A 321 -10.12 -17.38 17.66
CA PRO A 321 -9.41 -16.22 18.17
C PRO A 321 -8.95 -16.45 19.61
N LEU A 322 -7.92 -15.72 20.05
CA LEU A 322 -7.28 -15.89 21.35
C LEU A 322 -8.26 -15.73 22.52
N ARG A 323 -9.24 -14.82 22.39
CA ARG A 323 -10.31 -14.60 23.37
C ARG A 323 -11.21 -15.83 23.63
N GLU A 324 -11.29 -16.76 22.68
CA GLU A 324 -12.05 -18.02 22.80
C GLU A 324 -11.20 -19.18 23.34
N ARG A 325 -9.90 -18.96 23.56
CA ARG A 325 -8.94 -19.94 24.08
C ARG A 325 -8.09 -19.36 25.22
N LYS A 326 -8.77 -18.83 26.24
CA LYS A 326 -8.16 -18.13 27.37
C LYS A 326 -7.12 -18.96 28.12
N ASP A 327 -7.29 -20.28 28.19
CA ASP A 327 -6.35 -21.21 28.83
C ASP A 327 -4.96 -21.24 28.18
N GLU A 328 -4.81 -20.70 26.96
CA GLU A 328 -3.54 -20.60 26.25
C GLU A 328 -2.81 -19.28 26.49
N ILE A 329 -3.49 -18.24 26.99
CA ILE A 329 -2.93 -16.90 27.10
C ILE A 329 -1.70 -16.90 28.02
N ILE A 330 -1.80 -17.49 29.22
CA ILE A 330 -0.67 -17.52 30.16
C ILE A 330 0.48 -18.39 29.64
N PRO A 331 0.27 -19.64 29.17
CA PRO A 331 1.34 -20.43 28.54
C PRO A 331 2.04 -19.72 27.38
N LEU A 332 1.29 -19.07 26.48
CA LEU A 332 1.84 -18.29 25.37
C LEU A 332 2.66 -17.10 25.88
N ALA A 333 2.14 -16.34 26.85
CA ALA A 333 2.84 -15.21 27.45
C ALA A 333 4.16 -15.65 28.10
N SER A 334 4.16 -16.75 28.84
CA SER A 334 5.36 -17.33 29.46
C SER A 334 6.37 -17.78 28.41
N HIS A 335 5.92 -18.39 27.31
CA HIS A 335 6.79 -18.77 26.22
C HIS A 335 7.43 -17.55 25.54
N PHE A 336 6.66 -16.50 25.22
CA PHE A 336 7.23 -15.28 24.64
C PHE A 336 8.18 -14.58 25.59
N MET A 337 7.90 -14.63 26.89
CA MET A 337 8.82 -14.12 27.90
C MET A 337 10.15 -14.86 27.88
N ALA A 338 10.14 -16.20 27.90
CA ALA A 338 11.35 -17.01 27.83
C ALA A 338 12.09 -16.81 26.50
N LYS A 339 11.36 -16.78 25.38
CA LYS A 339 11.90 -16.59 24.02
C LYS A 339 12.66 -15.27 23.88
N HIS A 340 12.13 -14.19 24.45
CA HIS A 340 12.69 -12.84 24.31
C HIS A 340 13.50 -12.37 25.52
N GLN A 341 13.69 -13.24 26.53
CA GLN A 341 14.45 -12.94 27.73
C GLN A 341 15.91 -12.59 27.41
N ALA A 342 16.55 -13.30 26.46
CA ALA A 342 17.93 -13.05 26.07
C ALA A 342 18.14 -11.69 25.40
N SER A 343 17.09 -11.11 24.82
CA SER A 343 17.12 -9.77 24.23
C SER A 343 16.96 -8.65 25.27
N SER A 344 16.60 -9.01 26.50
CA SER A 344 16.58 -8.12 27.65
C SER A 344 17.81 -8.40 28.51
N ASN A 345 18.60 -7.38 28.85
CA ASN A 345 19.77 -7.54 29.74
C ASN A 345 19.38 -7.82 31.21
N ARG A 346 18.22 -8.44 31.48
CA ARG A 346 17.62 -8.56 32.82
C ARG A 346 16.94 -9.90 33.03
N GLU A 347 17.10 -10.47 34.22
CA GLU A 347 16.37 -11.64 34.66
C GLU A 347 14.90 -11.28 34.96
N VAL A 348 13.97 -11.86 34.21
CA VAL A 348 12.53 -11.62 34.38
C VAL A 348 11.89 -12.88 34.95
N TYR A 349 11.11 -12.69 36.01
CA TYR A 349 10.44 -13.74 36.78
C TYR A 349 8.95 -13.83 36.40
N PRO A 350 8.25 -14.91 36.78
CA PRO A 350 6.83 -15.15 36.47
C PRO A 350 5.91 -13.96 36.77
N PHE A 351 4.79 -13.91 36.05
CA PHE A 351 3.79 -12.85 36.17
C PHE A 351 3.19 -12.84 37.59
N PRO A 352 3.05 -11.65 38.22
CA PRO A 352 2.19 -11.52 39.40
C PRO A 352 0.73 -11.87 39.06
N ALA A 353 -0.04 -12.39 40.03
CA ALA A 353 -1.42 -12.82 39.81
C ALA A 353 -2.33 -11.72 39.21
N TRP A 354 -2.06 -10.44 39.51
CA TRP A 354 -2.82 -9.31 38.96
C TRP A 354 -2.50 -9.06 37.47
N VAL A 355 -1.29 -9.38 37.04
CA VAL A 355 -0.86 -9.31 35.63
C VAL A 355 -1.46 -10.47 34.84
N GLU A 356 -1.45 -11.68 35.41
CA GLU A 356 -2.13 -12.82 34.81
C GLU A 356 -3.61 -12.55 34.58
N LYS A 357 -4.28 -11.94 35.58
CA LYS A 357 -5.68 -11.52 35.45
C LYS A 357 -5.87 -10.53 34.30
N GLN A 358 -5.02 -9.52 34.18
CA GLN A 358 -5.07 -8.56 33.06
C GLN A 358 -4.87 -9.24 31.70
N LEU A 359 -3.93 -10.19 31.59
CA LEU A 359 -3.70 -10.95 30.36
C LEU A 359 -4.96 -11.73 29.94
N VAL A 360 -5.64 -12.39 30.89
CA VAL A 360 -6.80 -13.25 30.61
C VAL A 360 -8.09 -12.45 30.36
N GLU A 361 -8.23 -11.27 30.97
CA GLU A 361 -9.41 -10.40 30.81
C GLU A 361 -9.39 -9.60 29.50
N HIS A 362 -8.22 -9.38 28.90
CA HIS A 362 -8.08 -8.63 27.66
C HIS A 362 -8.60 -9.42 26.43
N ASP A 363 -9.23 -8.73 25.47
CA ASP A 363 -9.89 -9.37 24.31
C ASP A 363 -8.94 -9.77 23.17
N TRP A 364 -7.72 -9.23 23.15
CA TRP A 364 -6.66 -9.53 22.18
C TRP A 364 -7.13 -9.45 20.71
N PRO A 365 -7.55 -8.28 20.21
CA PRO A 365 -8.01 -8.12 18.82
C PRO A 365 -6.95 -8.48 17.76
N GLY A 366 -5.66 -8.36 18.08
CA GLY A 366 -4.55 -8.83 17.23
C GLY A 366 -4.03 -10.24 17.58
N ASN A 367 -4.81 -11.01 18.37
CA ASN A 367 -4.54 -12.39 18.75
C ASN A 367 -3.12 -12.60 19.32
N VAL A 368 -2.48 -13.73 18.98
CA VAL A 368 -1.16 -14.13 19.50
C VAL A 368 -0.07 -13.12 19.12
N ARG A 369 -0.16 -12.51 17.94
CA ARG A 369 0.80 -11.47 17.51
C ARG A 369 0.74 -10.23 18.40
N MET A 370 -0.46 -9.81 18.80
CA MET A 370 -0.61 -8.71 19.76
C MET A 370 -0.08 -9.10 21.15
N LEU A 371 -0.35 -10.32 21.60
CA LEU A 371 0.18 -10.82 22.87
C LEU A 371 1.72 -10.81 22.88
N GLU A 372 2.37 -11.39 21.87
CA GLU A 372 3.84 -11.38 21.75
C GLU A 372 4.39 -9.95 21.79
N ASN A 373 3.79 -9.04 21.02
CA ASN A 373 4.22 -7.63 20.99
C ASN A 373 4.09 -6.93 22.35
N VAL A 374 2.98 -7.17 23.08
CA VAL A 374 2.77 -6.60 24.42
C VAL A 374 3.81 -7.15 25.40
N ILE A 375 4.07 -8.47 25.38
CA ILE A 375 5.08 -9.09 26.24
C ILE A 375 6.47 -8.53 25.93
N VAL A 376 6.91 -8.55 24.66
CA VAL A 376 8.22 -8.02 24.23
C VAL A 376 8.40 -6.57 24.65
N ARG A 377 7.39 -5.73 24.40
CA ARG A 377 7.44 -4.31 24.78
C ARG A 377 7.58 -4.14 26.29
N SER A 378 6.79 -4.89 27.05
CA SER A 378 6.80 -4.81 28.51
C SER A 378 8.15 -5.24 29.08
N LEU A 379 8.79 -6.25 28.50
CA LEU A 379 10.14 -6.68 28.88
C LEU A 379 11.22 -5.62 28.60
N ILE A 380 11.13 -4.92 27.46
CA ILE A 380 12.11 -3.88 27.08
C ILE A 380 11.98 -2.63 27.97
N LEU A 381 10.74 -2.22 28.26
CA LEU A 381 10.45 -0.96 28.97
C LEU A 381 10.36 -1.12 30.49
N GLN A 382 10.42 -2.35 31.01
CA GLN A 382 10.53 -2.60 32.43
C GLN A 382 11.71 -1.78 33.00
N LYS A 383 11.55 -1.18 34.19
CA LYS A 383 12.58 -0.32 34.80
C LYS A 383 13.48 -1.05 35.81
N LYS A 384 13.01 -2.15 36.38
CA LYS A 384 13.69 -2.93 37.43
C LYS A 384 13.79 -4.39 37.00
N THR A 385 14.83 -5.09 37.46
CA THR A 385 14.90 -6.56 37.39
C THR A 385 13.90 -7.14 38.38
N GLY A 386 13.14 -8.18 38.00
CA GLY A 386 12.07 -8.73 38.84
C GLY A 386 10.89 -9.26 38.04
N PRO A 387 9.76 -9.59 38.70
CA PRO A 387 8.55 -10.03 38.02
C PRO A 387 8.06 -8.94 37.06
N LEU A 388 7.47 -9.35 35.93
CA LEU A 388 6.86 -8.39 35.00
C LEU A 388 5.59 -7.84 35.64
N GLU A 389 5.72 -6.71 36.33
CA GLU A 389 4.62 -6.06 37.03
C GLU A 389 3.73 -5.29 36.05
N GLU A 390 4.25 -4.60 35.04
CA GLU A 390 3.42 -3.74 34.19
C GLU A 390 3.33 -4.28 32.75
N LEU A 391 2.11 -4.38 32.23
CA LEU A 391 1.86 -4.69 30.82
C LEU A 391 1.64 -3.42 30.02
N ILE A 392 2.42 -3.28 28.95
CA ILE A 392 2.38 -2.10 28.09
C ILE A 392 1.60 -2.45 26.83
N PHE A 393 0.29 -2.42 26.99
CA PHE A 393 -0.66 -2.38 25.87
C PHE A 393 -0.49 -1.01 25.21
N ASN A 394 -0.09 -0.95 23.94
CA ASN A 394 -0.10 0.35 23.27
C ASN A 394 -1.55 0.81 23.14
N SER A 395 -1.92 1.84 23.91
CA SER A 395 -2.87 2.84 23.47
C SER A 395 -2.17 4.19 23.22
N GLU A 396 -0.96 4.20 22.66
CA GLU A 396 -0.51 5.40 21.96
C GLU A 396 -1.40 5.71 20.73
N THR A 397 -2.28 4.80 20.33
CA THR A 397 -3.44 5.11 19.48
C THR A 397 -4.46 6.05 20.14
N ASP A 398 -4.57 6.11 21.48
CA ASP A 398 -5.35 7.16 22.16
C ASP A 398 -4.63 8.52 22.09
N VAL A 399 -3.30 8.51 21.98
CA VAL A 399 -2.49 9.71 21.72
C VAL A 399 -2.64 10.16 20.25
N VAL A 400 -2.83 9.23 19.32
CA VAL A 400 -3.09 9.57 17.91
C VAL A 400 -4.52 10.06 17.68
N SER A 401 -5.52 9.59 18.43
CA SER A 401 -6.86 10.19 18.46
C SER A 401 -6.93 11.52 19.23
N SER A 402 -5.85 11.93 19.89
CA SER A 402 -5.70 13.26 20.52
C SER A 402 -4.72 14.18 19.80
N PHE A 403 -4.23 13.81 18.61
CA PHE A 403 -3.98 14.85 17.61
C PHE A 403 -5.34 15.37 17.14
N PRO A 404 -5.57 16.69 17.12
CA PRO A 404 -6.83 17.24 16.66
C PRO A 404 -6.98 16.99 15.15
N THR A 405 -7.49 15.82 14.79
CA THR A 405 -8.19 15.62 13.53
C THR A 405 -9.60 16.14 13.76
N GLN A 406 -9.98 17.16 13.00
CA GLN A 406 -11.29 17.77 13.07
C GLN A 406 -12.37 16.66 13.00
N PRO A 407 -13.33 16.59 13.92
CA PRO A 407 -14.43 15.66 13.80
C PRO A 407 -15.44 16.20 12.78
N GLU A 408 -15.41 15.65 11.56
CA GLU A 408 -16.42 15.89 10.51
C GLU A 408 -17.80 15.26 10.82
N THR A 409 -18.04 14.71 12.02
CA THR A 409 -19.26 13.92 12.28
C THR A 409 -19.98 14.19 13.60
N GLU A 410 -19.78 15.37 14.22
CA GLU A 410 -20.69 15.83 15.28
C GLU A 410 -21.84 16.75 14.80
N ILE A 411 -21.94 16.99 13.48
CA ILE A 411 -23.02 17.81 12.89
C ILE A 411 -24.34 17.03 12.69
N LYS A 412 -24.34 15.68 12.76
CA LYS A 412 -25.54 14.90 12.42
C LYS A 412 -26.46 14.51 13.58
N ARG A 413 -26.15 14.84 14.84
CA ARG A 413 -27.02 14.49 15.99
C ARG A 413 -27.60 15.67 16.77
N SER A 414 -27.16 16.89 16.50
CA SER A 414 -27.65 18.10 17.17
C SER A 414 -28.56 18.98 16.28
N VAL A 415 -28.85 18.55 15.05
CA VAL A 415 -29.74 19.28 14.11
C VAL A 415 -31.23 18.95 14.30
N GLU A 416 -31.59 17.87 15.01
CA GLU A 416 -32.99 17.49 15.22
C GLU A 416 -33.63 18.01 16.52
N GLN A 417 -32.89 18.66 17.42
CA GLN A 417 -33.43 19.09 18.73
C GLN A 417 -33.40 20.58 19.04
N ALA A 418 -33.01 21.44 18.10
CA ALA A 418 -33.13 22.89 18.27
C ALA A 418 -33.92 23.55 17.12
N GLY A 419 -35.08 22.96 16.81
CA GLY A 419 -36.18 23.72 16.24
C GLY A 419 -36.61 24.79 17.25
N ALA A 420 -36.37 26.05 16.89
CA ALA A 420 -37.00 27.30 17.35
C ALA A 420 -36.00 28.35 17.86
N LYS A 421 -35.39 29.09 16.92
CA LYS A 421 -35.33 30.56 16.98
C LYS A 421 -35.14 31.10 15.57
N ARG A 422 -36.13 31.86 15.11
CA ARG A 422 -36.22 32.47 13.77
C ARG A 422 -34.96 33.27 13.46
N PHE A 423 -34.20 32.87 12.44
CA PHE A 423 -33.18 33.74 11.85
C PHE A 423 -33.87 34.76 10.94
N ASN A 424 -33.89 36.04 11.36
CA ASN A 424 -34.32 37.14 10.49
C ASN A 424 -33.39 37.25 9.27
N HIS A 425 -33.98 37.19 8.08
CA HIS A 425 -33.30 37.07 6.80
C HIS A 425 -33.11 38.42 6.08
N SER A 426 -32.79 39.49 6.81
CA SER A 426 -32.69 40.85 6.22
C SER A 426 -31.38 41.59 6.47
N ALA A 427 -30.36 40.94 7.04
CA ALA A 427 -29.04 41.56 7.24
C ALA A 427 -27.97 40.79 6.44
N THR A 428 -27.17 41.53 5.69
CA THR A 428 -26.02 41.02 4.94
C THR A 428 -24.97 40.44 5.88
N LEU A 429 -24.09 39.55 5.38
CA LEU A 429 -23.03 38.94 6.18
C LEU A 429 -22.13 39.98 6.86
N ALA A 430 -21.88 41.10 6.17
CA ALA A 430 -21.11 42.22 6.69
C ALA A 430 -21.78 42.85 7.93
N GLU A 431 -23.09 43.09 7.89
CA GLU A 431 -23.83 43.68 9.02
C GLU A 431 -23.90 42.73 10.22
N LYS A 432 -23.98 41.41 9.98
CA LYS A 432 -23.97 40.41 11.05
C LYS A 432 -22.61 40.30 11.72
N LEU A 433 -21.53 40.35 10.94
CA LEU A 433 -20.17 40.36 11.47
C LEU A 433 -19.88 41.65 12.24
N GLU A 434 -20.35 42.81 11.78
CA GLU A 434 -20.23 44.06 12.51
C GLU A 434 -21.04 44.06 13.82
N ALA A 435 -22.25 43.50 13.82
CA ALA A 435 -23.05 43.37 15.04
C ALA A 435 -22.38 42.45 16.07
N TYR A 436 -21.87 41.30 15.63
CA TYR A 436 -21.19 40.34 16.49
C TYR A 436 -19.87 40.92 17.03
N GLU A 437 -19.11 41.61 16.18
CA GLU A 437 -17.88 42.28 16.59
C GLU A 437 -18.13 43.42 17.58
N ARG A 438 -19.21 44.18 17.39
CA ARG A 438 -19.65 45.21 18.34
C ARG A 438 -20.00 44.61 19.70
N GLU A 439 -20.71 43.48 19.71
CA GLU A 439 -21.11 42.80 20.95
C GLU A 439 -19.89 42.31 21.75
N LEU A 440 -18.93 41.67 21.08
CA LEU A 440 -17.67 41.24 21.70
C LEU A 440 -16.86 42.41 22.26
N LEU A 441 -16.82 43.55 21.55
CA LEU A 441 -16.16 44.76 22.03
C LEU A 441 -16.84 45.35 23.28
N ILE A 442 -18.17 45.34 23.34
CA ILE A 442 -18.93 45.81 24.51
C ILE A 442 -18.69 44.88 25.71
N GLU A 443 -18.71 43.57 25.50
CA GLU A 443 -18.48 42.58 26.56
C GLU A 443 -17.07 42.71 27.14
N ALA A 444 -16.06 42.78 26.28
CA ALA A 444 -14.66 42.97 26.70
C ALA A 444 -14.41 44.33 27.36
N LEU A 445 -15.12 45.39 26.96
CA LEU A 445 -15.03 46.68 27.65
C LEU A 445 -15.73 46.67 29.01
N LYS A 446 -16.82 45.90 29.16
CA LYS A 446 -17.50 45.72 30.44
C LYS A 446 -16.66 44.90 31.42
N SER A 447 -16.11 43.76 30.98
CA SER A 447 -15.19 42.93 31.79
C SER A 447 -13.94 43.71 32.21
N ALA A 448 -13.44 44.57 31.31
CA ALA A 448 -12.28 45.44 31.56
C ALA A 448 -12.61 46.76 32.27
N GLN A 449 -13.84 46.98 32.73
CA GLN A 449 -14.30 48.20 33.41
C GLN A 449 -13.96 49.50 32.64
N GLY A 450 -14.11 49.51 31.32
CA GLY A 450 -13.82 50.66 30.47
C GLY A 450 -12.34 50.86 30.12
N CYS A 451 -11.43 49.99 30.59
CA CYS A 451 -10.01 50.09 30.27
C CYS A 451 -9.68 49.47 28.90
N VAL A 452 -9.53 50.31 27.87
CA VAL A 452 -9.25 49.88 26.48
C VAL A 452 -7.99 49.01 26.35
N ALA A 453 -6.96 49.26 27.16
CA ALA A 453 -5.71 48.49 27.12
C ALA A 453 -5.84 47.08 27.72
N LYS A 454 -6.81 46.85 28.62
CA LYS A 454 -7.15 45.52 29.14
C LYS A 454 -8.08 44.78 28.18
N ALA A 455 -9.11 45.45 27.68
CA ALA A 455 -10.01 44.87 26.67
C ALA A 455 -9.25 44.41 25.41
N ALA A 456 -8.27 45.19 24.95
CA ALA A 456 -7.42 44.82 23.81
C ALA A 456 -6.56 43.59 24.09
N ARG A 457 -6.07 43.42 25.32
CA ARG A 457 -5.30 42.22 25.73
C ARG A 457 -6.18 40.97 25.81
N GLU A 458 -7.40 41.11 26.34
CA GLU A 458 -8.38 40.03 26.42
C GLU A 458 -8.79 39.55 25.03
N LEU A 459 -9.06 40.50 24.13
CA LEU A 459 -9.40 40.23 22.73
C LEU A 459 -8.19 39.91 21.84
N ARG A 460 -6.96 39.94 22.38
CA ARG A 460 -5.69 39.69 21.68
C ARG A 460 -5.49 40.53 20.41
N VAL A 461 -5.92 41.78 20.45
CA VAL A 461 -5.78 42.76 19.36
C VAL A 461 -5.02 43.99 19.83
N SER A 462 -4.52 44.80 18.89
CA SER A 462 -3.80 46.02 19.27
C SER A 462 -4.74 47.05 19.91
N ARG A 463 -4.21 47.82 20.88
CA ARG A 463 -4.97 48.91 21.53
C ARG A 463 -5.56 49.88 20.51
N GLY A 464 -4.80 50.21 19.46
CA GLY A 464 -5.25 51.09 18.38
C GLY A 464 -6.42 50.51 17.57
N ALA A 465 -6.45 49.19 17.34
CA ALA A 465 -7.54 48.53 16.64
C ALA A 465 -8.85 48.56 17.45
N VAL A 466 -8.79 48.31 18.76
CA VAL A 466 -9.95 48.44 19.65
C VAL A 466 -10.45 49.88 19.69
N GLN A 467 -9.54 50.86 19.84
CA GLN A 467 -9.91 52.27 19.91
C GLN A 467 -10.55 52.78 18.60
N TYR A 468 -10.06 52.33 17.44
CA TYR A 468 -10.67 52.62 16.14
C TYR A 468 -12.07 52.02 16.03
N LYS A 469 -12.27 50.75 16.40
CA LYS A 469 -13.56 50.05 16.27
C LYS A 469 -14.61 50.57 17.26
N VAL A 470 -14.20 50.93 18.47
CA VAL A 470 -15.07 51.55 19.48
C VAL A 470 -15.59 52.90 18.99
N LYS A 471 -14.74 53.70 18.32
CA LYS A 471 -15.14 54.96 17.68
C LYS A 471 -16.02 54.72 16.46
N LYS A 472 -15.69 53.73 15.62
CA LYS A 472 -16.46 53.35 14.42
C LYS A 472 -17.88 52.90 14.78
N TYR A 473 -18.05 52.13 15.86
CA TYR A 473 -19.34 51.59 16.29
C TYR A 473 -20.07 52.47 17.32
N GLY A 474 -19.55 53.65 17.65
CA GLY A 474 -20.18 54.61 18.54
C GLY A 474 -20.41 54.08 19.96
N ILE A 475 -19.52 53.23 20.48
CA ILE A 475 -19.67 52.65 21.82
C ILE A 475 -19.24 53.68 22.87
N ALA A 476 -20.20 54.18 23.66
CA ALA A 476 -19.92 55.08 24.78
C ALA A 476 -19.53 54.30 26.03
N PHE A 477 -18.40 54.66 26.64
CA PHE A 477 -17.93 54.10 27.90
C PHE A 477 -17.22 55.20 28.71
N THR A 478 -17.32 55.14 30.04
CA THR A 478 -16.68 56.09 30.95
C THR A 478 -15.19 55.78 31.05
N LEU A 479 -14.34 56.75 30.71
CA LEU A 479 -12.89 56.64 30.87
C LEU A 479 -12.52 56.87 32.34
N GLU A 480 -12.04 55.84 33.04
CA GLU A 480 -11.20 56.09 34.22
C GLU A 480 -9.81 56.53 33.75
N GLU A 481 -9.59 57.85 33.71
CA GLU A 481 -8.24 58.40 33.54
C GLU A 481 -7.43 58.17 34.83
N LYS A 482 -6.55 57.16 34.81
CA LYS A 482 -5.43 57.07 35.77
C LYS A 482 -4.14 57.47 35.06
N ARG A 483 -3.53 58.54 35.58
CA ARG A 483 -2.19 59.07 35.26
C ARG A 483 -1.12 57.98 35.19
#